data_AF-A0A093QGZ5-F1
#
_entry.id   AF-A0A093QGZ5-F1
#
_cell.length_a   1.000
_cell.length_b   1.000
_cell.length_c   1.000
_cell.angle_alpha   90.00
_cell.angle_beta   90.00
_cell.angle_gamma   90.00
#
_symmetry.space_group_name_H-M   'P 1'
#
loop_
_entity.id
_entity.type
_entity.pdbx_description
1 polymer ?
#
loop_
_entity_poly.entity_id
_entity_poly.type
_entity_poly.pdbx_seq_one_letter_code
_entity_poly.pdbx_strand_id
1 'polypeptide(L)'
;MKDGIFSVWEINCEKIIQSAATDSQNFKLQWICSLLWLPKTSELMIGQGLLENQMKIWKYPMLFNSSGLYGNHKRRVLHIALSPDQSKLPSAATDGMAWLWKCHESVES
;
A
#
# COMPACT_ATOMS: atom_id res chain seq x y z
N MET A 1 1.83 7.67 18.51
CA MET A 1 2.48 7.85 17.19
C MET A 1 1.39 7.66 16.16
N LYS A 2 1.00 8.73 15.45
CA LYS A 2 -0.31 8.87 14.76
C LYS A 2 -0.11 9.15 13.28
N ASP A 3 0.85 8.50 12.62
CA ASP A 3 1.30 9.07 11.36
C ASP A 3 0.92 8.10 10.25
N GLY A 4 -0.31 8.29 9.73
CA GLY A 4 -0.77 7.73 8.46
C GLY A 4 -0.02 8.36 7.28
N ILE A 5 1.28 8.56 7.45
CA ILE A 5 2.21 9.21 6.55
C ILE A 5 3.24 8.16 6.20
N PHE A 6 3.52 8.03 4.92
CA PHE A 6 4.68 7.27 4.45
C PHE A 6 5.66 8.22 3.78
N SER A 7 6.93 7.89 3.90
CA SER A 7 8.03 8.68 3.38
C SER A 7 8.98 7.79 2.60
N VAL A 8 9.46 8.30 1.47
CA VAL A 8 10.50 7.70 0.64
C VAL A 8 11.80 8.42 0.94
N TRP A 9 12.84 7.65 1.25
CA TRP A 9 14.13 8.16 1.69
C TRP A 9 15.24 7.72 0.73
N GLU A 10 16.14 8.64 0.43
CA GLU A 10 17.44 8.32 -0.16
C GLU A 10 18.42 8.03 0.97
N ILE A 11 18.78 6.74 1.12
CA ILE A 11 19.61 6.29 2.24
C ILE A 11 21.03 6.85 2.14
N ASN A 12 21.59 6.94 0.94
CA ASN A 12 22.97 7.38 0.73
C ASN A 12 23.23 8.83 1.19
N CYS A 13 22.19 9.67 1.13
CA CYS A 13 22.27 11.09 1.49
C CYS A 13 21.46 11.42 2.76
N GLU A 14 20.79 10.43 3.36
CA GLU A 14 19.84 10.57 4.47
C GLU A 14 18.75 11.64 4.23
N LYS A 15 18.30 11.77 2.97
CA LYS A 15 17.32 12.77 2.57
C LYS A 15 15.95 12.15 2.36
N ILE A 16 14.92 12.84 2.83
CA ILE A 16 13.54 12.56 2.42
C ILE A 16 13.40 13.01 0.97
N ILE A 17 13.12 12.06 0.07
CA ILE A 17 12.78 12.36 -1.34
C ILE A 17 11.36 12.89 -1.37
N GLN A 18 10.44 12.20 -0.67
CA GLN A 18 9.03 12.51 -0.72
C GLN A 18 8.28 11.96 0.49
N SER A 19 7.20 12.63 0.87
CA SER A 19 6.29 12.17 1.92
C SER A 19 4.85 12.39 1.46
N ALA A 20 3.98 11.43 1.75
CA ALA A 20 2.56 11.56 1.47
C ALA A 20 1.74 11.02 2.65
N ALA A 21 0.66 11.73 2.97
CA ALA A 21 -0.34 11.28 3.91
C ALA A 21 -1.37 10.43 3.17
N THR A 22 -1.83 9.34 3.78
CA THR A 22 -2.79 8.44 3.16
C THR A 22 -4.23 8.99 3.10
N ASP A 23 -4.48 10.12 3.78
CA ASP A 23 -5.75 10.87 3.83
C ASP A 23 -5.51 12.39 3.83
N SER A 24 -6.41 13.14 3.19
CA SER A 24 -6.36 14.62 3.10
C SER A 24 -7.41 15.35 3.96
N GLN A 25 -8.41 14.69 4.54
CA GLN A 25 -9.57 15.42 5.09
C GLN A 25 -10.05 15.05 6.50
N ASN A 26 -9.51 14.02 7.14
CA ASN A 26 -9.83 13.77 8.55
C ASN A 26 -8.63 13.15 9.24
N PHE A 27 -8.33 13.64 10.45
CA PHE A 27 -7.33 13.09 11.38
C PHE A 27 -7.76 11.71 11.92
N LYS A 28 -8.21 10.83 11.03
CA LYS A 28 -8.67 9.47 11.31
C LYS A 28 -7.43 8.61 11.49
N LEU A 29 -7.42 7.82 12.56
CA LEU A 29 -6.33 6.93 12.95
C LEU A 29 -6.11 5.84 11.88
N GLN A 30 -5.40 6.17 10.80
CA GLN A 30 -5.00 5.20 9.79
C GLN A 30 -3.60 4.70 10.11
N TRP A 31 -3.49 3.38 10.26
CA TRP A 31 -2.21 2.72 10.50
C TRP A 31 -1.72 2.09 9.22
N ILE A 32 -0.48 2.39 8.85
CA ILE A 32 0.23 1.69 7.79
C ILE A 32 0.82 0.43 8.42
N CYS A 33 0.37 -0.74 7.96
CA CYS A 33 0.79 -2.02 8.51
C CYS A 33 1.79 -2.74 7.60
N SER A 34 1.77 -2.45 6.31
CA SER A 34 2.66 -3.07 5.32
C SER A 34 2.94 -2.10 4.18
N LEU A 35 4.17 -2.12 3.66
CA LEU A 35 4.59 -1.38 2.48
C LEU A 35 5.23 -2.37 1.51
N LEU A 36 4.89 -2.27 0.23
CA LEU A 36 5.40 -3.16 -0.81
C LEU A 36 5.61 -2.37 -2.10
N TRP A 37 6.81 -2.48 -2.68
CA TRP A 37 7.10 -1.90 -3.99
C TRP A 37 6.68 -2.86 -5.11
N LEU A 38 6.00 -2.35 -6.13
CA LEU A 38 5.65 -3.06 -7.35
C LEU A 38 6.62 -2.62 -8.46
N PRO A 39 7.67 -3.40 -8.76
CA PRO A 39 8.72 -2.94 -9.65
C PRO A 39 8.28 -2.90 -11.12
N LYS A 40 7.29 -3.71 -11.52
CA LYS A 40 6.72 -3.67 -12.88
C LYS A 40 6.00 -2.36 -13.22
N THR A 41 5.29 -1.77 -12.27
CA THR A 41 4.43 -0.60 -12.51
C THR A 41 4.98 0.69 -11.90
N SER A 42 6.12 0.62 -11.19
CA SER A 42 6.64 1.74 -10.39
C SER A 42 5.62 2.28 -9.39
N GLU A 43 4.88 1.37 -8.77
CA GLU A 43 3.84 1.69 -7.80
C GLU A 43 4.21 1.18 -6.41
N LEU A 44 3.74 1.88 -5.38
CA LEU A 44 3.85 1.49 -3.99
C LEU A 44 2.48 1.02 -3.49
N MET A 45 2.42 -0.22 -3.02
CA MET A 45 1.25 -0.76 -2.36
C MET A 45 1.37 -0.59 -0.85
N ILE A 46 0.30 -0.07 -0.23
CA ILE A 46 0.22 0.21 1.19
C ILE A 46 -0.93 -0.58 1.78
N GLY A 47 -0.62 -1.46 2.73
CA GLY A 47 -1.61 -2.17 3.54
C GLY A 47 -2.04 -1.31 4.71
N GLN A 48 -3.33 -0.94 4.74
CA GLN A 48 -3.88 -0.08 5.77
C GLN A 48 -4.67 -0.87 6.80
N GLY A 49 -4.59 -0.41 8.05
CA GLY A 49 -5.39 -0.90 9.17
C GLY A 49 -6.75 -0.20 9.26
N LEU A 50 -7.29 -0.15 10.48
CA LEU A 50 -8.55 0.55 10.80
C LEU A 50 -8.58 1.96 10.17
N LEU A 51 -9.72 2.50 9.69
CA LEU A 51 -11.08 1.94 9.58
C LEU A 51 -11.38 1.34 8.21
N GLU A 52 -10.51 1.56 7.22
CA GLU A 52 -10.73 1.12 5.85
C GLU A 52 -10.41 -0.38 5.72
N ASN A 53 -9.37 -0.88 6.38
CA ASN A 53 -8.87 -2.27 6.24
C ASN A 53 -8.57 -2.65 4.77
N GLN A 54 -8.16 -1.65 3.96
CA GLN A 54 -7.92 -1.82 2.53
C GLN A 54 -6.43 -1.77 2.20
N MET A 55 -6.11 -2.17 0.98
CA MET A 55 -4.82 -1.94 0.36
C MET A 55 -4.97 -0.82 -0.67
N LYS A 56 -4.08 0.18 -0.63
CA LYS A 56 -4.05 1.31 -1.57
C LYS A 56 -2.79 1.23 -2.44
N ILE A 57 -2.91 1.57 -3.72
CA ILE A 57 -1.80 1.70 -4.66
C ILE A 57 -1.49 3.19 -4.87
N TRP A 58 -0.21 3.52 -4.77
CA TRP A 58 0.34 4.86 -4.96
C TRP A 58 1.32 4.84 -6.12
N LYS A 59 1.08 5.65 -7.15
CA LYS A 59 2.02 5.79 -8.26
C LYS A 59 3.22 6.62 -7.86
N TYR A 60 4.41 6.08 -8.02
CA TYR A 60 5.66 6.80 -7.86
C TYR A 60 6.15 7.26 -9.26
N PRO A 61 6.73 8.47 -9.42
CA PRO A 61 7.18 9.43 -8.41
C PRO A 61 6.16 10.49 -7.98
N MET A 62 4.95 10.50 -8.55
CA MET A 62 3.98 11.56 -8.23
C MET A 62 3.33 11.40 -6.85
N LEU A 63 3.45 10.24 -6.21
CA LEU A 63 2.71 9.83 -5.00
C LEU A 63 1.22 10.19 -5.08
N PHE A 64 0.64 9.90 -6.24
CA PHE A 64 -0.80 9.98 -6.42
C PHE A 64 -1.43 8.61 -6.14
N ASN A 65 -2.49 8.59 -5.35
CA ASN A 65 -3.28 7.39 -5.11
C ASN A 65 -4.00 7.00 -6.41
N SER A 66 -3.45 6.00 -7.12
CA SER A 66 -3.94 5.61 -8.45
C SER A 66 -5.16 4.71 -8.37
N SER A 67 -5.24 3.89 -7.34
CA SER A 67 -6.38 3.06 -7.03
C SER A 67 -6.31 2.58 -5.58
N GLY A 68 -7.40 2.75 -4.84
CA GLY A 68 -7.68 1.86 -3.71
C GLY A 68 -8.70 0.86 -4.24
N LEU A 69 -8.44 -0.45 -4.11
CA LEU A 69 -9.47 -1.49 -4.07
C LEU A 69 -8.83 -2.89 -4.20
N TYR A 70 -8.56 -3.47 -3.04
CA TYR A 70 -8.53 -4.92 -2.84
C TYR A 70 -9.20 -5.19 -1.50
N GLY A 71 -10.52 -4.98 -1.47
CA GLY A 71 -11.33 -4.98 -0.26
C GLY A 71 -12.14 -6.25 -0.13
N ASN A 72 -11.66 -7.20 0.67
CA ASN A 72 -12.48 -8.26 1.28
C ASN A 72 -12.08 -8.57 2.72
N HIS A 73 -10.97 -8.01 3.22
CA HIS A 73 -10.55 -8.19 4.59
C HIS A 73 -11.52 -7.45 5.52
N LYS A 74 -12.13 -8.18 6.45
CA LYS A 74 -13.08 -7.63 7.42
C LYS A 74 -12.38 -6.89 8.55
N ARG A 75 -11.06 -7.05 8.66
CA ARG A 75 -10.20 -6.43 9.67
C ARG A 75 -8.86 -5.99 9.09
N ARG A 76 -8.03 -5.33 9.90
CA ARG A 76 -6.75 -4.75 9.48
C ARG A 76 -5.87 -5.76 8.74
N VAL A 77 -5.37 -5.36 7.59
CA VAL A 77 -4.32 -6.08 6.86
C VAL A 77 -3.03 -5.98 7.68
N LEU A 78 -2.38 -7.11 7.91
CA LEU A 78 -1.13 -7.17 8.65
C LEU A 78 0.07 -7.23 7.73
N HIS A 79 -0.06 -7.98 6.64
CA HIS A 79 1.06 -8.27 5.77
C HIS A 79 0.60 -8.40 4.32
N ILE A 80 1.43 -7.92 3.40
CA ILE A 80 1.29 -8.06 1.96
C ILE A 80 2.62 -8.54 1.42
N ALA A 81 2.60 -9.49 0.48
CA ALA A 81 3.79 -9.90 -0.25
C ALA A 81 3.51 -9.95 -1.74
N LEU A 82 4.58 -9.96 -2.55
CA LEU A 82 4.53 -10.11 -4.00
C LEU A 82 5.00 -11.53 -4.36
N SER A 83 4.29 -12.21 -5.26
CA SER A 83 4.79 -13.46 -5.81
C SER A 83 6.06 -13.24 -6.64
N PRO A 84 6.94 -14.25 -6.78
CA PRO A 84 8.19 -14.10 -7.55
C PRO A 84 7.98 -13.70 -9.02
N ASP A 85 6.90 -14.17 -9.63
CA ASP A 85 6.48 -13.83 -11.00
C ASP A 85 5.74 -12.47 -11.08
N GLN A 86 5.53 -11.82 -9.94
CA GLN A 86 4.83 -10.54 -9.79
C GLN A 86 3.40 -10.53 -10.34
N SER A 87 2.79 -11.70 -10.51
CA SER A 87 1.43 -11.84 -11.04
C SER A 87 0.37 -11.84 -9.94
N LYS A 88 0.77 -12.13 -8.69
CA LYS A 88 -0.11 -12.33 -7.55
C LYS A 88 0.38 -11.59 -6.32
N LEU A 89 -0.59 -11.17 -5.52
CA LEU A 89 -0.39 -10.47 -4.27
C LEU A 89 -1.14 -11.23 -3.18
N PRO A 90 -0.47 -12.05 -2.35
CA PRO A 90 -1.07 -12.55 -1.12
C PRO A 90 -1.15 -11.45 -0.06
N SER A 91 -2.28 -11.37 0.63
CA SER A 91 -2.44 -10.54 1.84
C SER A 91 -3.14 -11.29 2.97
N ALA A 92 -2.71 -11.02 4.20
CA ALA A 92 -3.23 -11.65 5.41
C ALA A 92 -3.72 -10.59 6.41
N ALA A 93 -4.85 -10.87 7.07
CA ALA A 93 -5.46 -9.96 8.02
C ALA A 93 -5.80 -10.62 9.36
N THR A 94 -6.17 -9.77 10.32
CA THR A 94 -6.61 -10.17 11.68
C THR A 94 -8.01 -10.79 11.75
N ASP A 95 -8.70 -10.92 10.61
CA ASP A 95 -9.96 -11.67 10.51
C ASP A 95 -9.73 -13.19 10.33
N GLY A 96 -8.47 -13.63 10.30
CA GLY A 96 -8.09 -15.02 10.12
C GLY A 96 -8.14 -15.47 8.65
N MET A 97 -8.36 -14.55 7.71
CA MET A 97 -8.41 -14.83 6.29
C MET A 97 -7.15 -14.35 5.58
N ALA A 98 -6.76 -15.12 4.57
CA ALA A 98 -5.77 -14.72 3.59
C ALA A 98 -6.44 -14.66 2.21
N TRP A 99 -6.15 -13.61 1.46
CA TRP A 99 -6.66 -13.41 0.12
C TRP A 99 -5.51 -13.39 -0.87
N LEU A 100 -5.76 -13.94 -2.05
CA LEU A 100 -4.82 -13.94 -3.16
C LEU A 100 -5.38 -13.07 -4.27
N TRP A 101 -4.70 -11.97 -4.55
CA TRP A 101 -5.13 -10.98 -5.53
C TRP A 101 -4.31 -11.13 -6.82
N LYS A 102 -4.92 -10.85 -7.96
CA LYS A 102 -4.20 -10.75 -9.23
C LYS A 102 -3.62 -9.35 -9.36
N CYS A 103 -2.32 -9.24 -9.60
CA CYS A 103 -1.68 -7.98 -9.93
C CYS A 103 -2.02 -7.66 -11.39
N HIS A 104 -2.73 -6.57 -11.65
CA HIS A 104 -3.00 -6.13 -13.02
C HIS A 104 -1.74 -5.46 -13.56
N GLU A 105 -1.33 -5.86 -14.77
CA GLU A 105 -0.38 -5.07 -15.56
C GLU A 105 -1.14 -3.83 -16.04
N SER A 106 -0.60 -2.64 -15.77
CA SER A 106 -1.10 -1.43 -16.39
C SER A 106 -0.87 -1.59 -17.89
N VAL A 107 -1.93 -1.89 -18.64
CA VAL A 107 -1.90 -1.84 -20.09
C VAL A 107 -1.75 -0.36 -20.44
N GLU A 108 -0.52 0.07 -20.72
CA GLU A 108 -0.29 1.33 -21.43
C GLU A 108 -1.01 1.22 -22.78
N SER A 109 -2.05 2.04 -22.93
CA SER A 109 -2.74 2.30 -24.21
C SER A 109 -2.32 3.68 -24.70
#